data_AF-A0A6A9SNQ6-F1
#
_entry.id   AF-A0A6A9SNQ6-F1
#
_cell.length_a   1.000
_cell.length_b   1.000
_cell.length_c   1.000
_cell.angle_alpha   90.00
_cell.angle_beta   90.00
_cell.angle_gamma   90.00
#
_symmetry.space_group_name_H-M   'P 1'
#
loop_
_entity.id
_entity.type
_entity.pdbx_description
1 polymer ?
#
loop_
_entity_poly.entity_id
_entity_poly.type
_entity_poly.pdbx_seq_one_letter_code
_entity_poly.pdbx_strand_id
1 'polypeptide(L)'
;MAEAENPPEKTTVNIRITETFLDDVDATWQEEGYNSRSEFIRAVLRDAVKHPDFDRADLKAMLAGEVDVREGRTRSSDDVKAEYDLGDE
;
A
#
# COMPACT_ATOMS: atom_id res chain seq x y z
N MET A 1 -2.52 -15.41 34.33
CA MET A 1 -1.98 -16.17 33.19
C MET A 1 -3.05 -17.16 32.77
N ALA A 2 -3.86 -16.81 31.76
CA ALA A 2 -4.70 -17.69 30.93
C ALA A 2 -5.81 -16.83 30.27
N GLU A 3 -5.44 -16.05 29.27
CA GLU A 3 -6.41 -15.45 28.34
C GLU A 3 -5.80 -15.47 26.95
N ALA A 4 -5.46 -16.68 26.49
CA ALA A 4 -4.88 -16.91 25.17
C ALA A 4 -5.42 -18.19 24.52
N GLU A 5 -6.68 -18.55 24.80
CA GLU A 5 -7.23 -19.87 24.43
C GLU A 5 -8.55 -19.80 23.66
N ASN A 6 -8.73 -18.81 22.78
CA ASN A 6 -9.57 -19.03 21.61
C ASN A 6 -9.06 -18.22 20.42
N PRO A 7 -8.72 -18.88 19.28
CA PRO A 7 -8.47 -18.15 18.06
C PRO A 7 -9.73 -17.33 17.71
N PRO A 8 -9.57 -16.10 17.17
CA PRO A 8 -10.70 -15.24 16.86
C PRO A 8 -11.68 -15.96 15.94
N GLU A 9 -12.98 -15.73 16.17
CA GLU A 9 -14.02 -16.26 15.29
C GLU A 9 -13.77 -15.84 13.84
N LYS A 10 -13.94 -16.80 12.92
CA LYS A 10 -13.73 -16.60 11.49
C LYS A 10 -15.04 -16.82 10.75
N THR A 11 -15.41 -15.87 9.90
CA THR A 11 -16.55 -16.00 8.99
C THR A 11 -16.06 -16.23 7.57
N THR A 12 -16.67 -17.18 6.85
CA THR A 12 -16.37 -17.42 5.44
C THR A 12 -17.03 -16.36 4.56
N VAL A 13 -16.23 -15.71 3.72
CA VAL A 13 -16.69 -14.75 2.72
C VAL A 13 -16.51 -15.37 1.33
N ASN A 14 -17.58 -15.41 0.54
CA ASN A 14 -17.55 -15.88 -0.84
C ASN A 14 -17.40 -14.69 -1.80
N ILE A 15 -16.38 -14.72 -2.65
CA ILE A 15 -16.07 -13.64 -3.61
C ILE A 15 -16.11 -14.23 -5.02
N ARG A 16 -16.79 -13.55 -5.95
CA ARG A 16 -16.77 -13.91 -7.38
C ARG A 16 -15.72 -13.07 -8.09
N ILE A 17 -14.87 -13.72 -8.87
CA ILE A 17 -13.85 -13.11 -9.72
C ILE A 17 -13.84 -13.81 -11.09
N THR A 18 -13.25 -13.17 -12.11
CA THR A 18 -13.04 -13.81 -13.41
C THR A 18 -11.99 -14.91 -13.30
N GLU A 19 -12.06 -15.92 -14.17
CA GLU A 19 -11.08 -17.02 -14.19
C GLU A 19 -9.67 -16.49 -14.46
N THR A 20 -9.52 -15.55 -15.41
CA THR A 20 -8.21 -14.92 -15.68
C THR A 20 -7.64 -14.22 -14.46
N PHE A 21 -8.45 -13.52 -13.67
CA PHE A 21 -7.94 -12.88 -12.46
C PHE A 21 -7.65 -13.89 -11.35
N LEU A 22 -8.37 -15.02 -11.30
CA LEU A 22 -8.04 -16.12 -10.39
C LEU A 22 -6.67 -16.72 -10.72
N ASP A 23 -6.34 -16.88 -12.00
CA ASP A 23 -5.04 -17.39 -12.45
C ASP A 23 -3.91 -16.42 -12.02
N ASP A 24 -4.10 -15.12 -12.22
CA ASP A 24 -3.14 -14.09 -11.78
C ASP A 24 -2.93 -14.12 -10.25
N VAL A 25 -4.02 -14.25 -9.48
CA VAL A 25 -3.95 -14.40 -8.03
C VAL A 25 -3.19 -15.67 -7.66
N ASP A 26 -3.46 -16.79 -8.35
CA ASP A 26 -2.82 -18.08 -8.10
C ASP A 26 -1.32 -18.09 -8.38
N ALA A 27 -0.88 -17.41 -9.43
CA ALA A 27 0.54 -17.20 -9.69
C ALA A 27 1.17 -16.32 -8.59
N THR A 28 0.53 -15.18 -8.27
CA THR A 28 1.08 -14.19 -7.34
C THR A 28 1.28 -14.76 -5.94
N TRP A 29 0.29 -15.44 -5.35
CA TRP A 29 0.44 -15.90 -3.96
C TRP A 29 1.51 -16.99 -3.81
N GLN A 30 1.74 -17.78 -4.86
CA GLN A 30 2.79 -18.80 -4.89
C GLN A 30 4.17 -18.16 -5.00
N GLU A 31 4.33 -17.18 -5.89
CA GLU A 31 5.57 -16.42 -6.07
C GLU A 31 5.97 -15.67 -4.79
N GLU A 32 4.99 -15.08 -4.10
CA GLU A 32 5.17 -14.39 -2.81
C GLU A 32 5.33 -15.36 -1.61
N GLY A 33 5.19 -16.68 -1.83
CA GLY A 33 5.48 -17.71 -0.82
C GLY A 33 4.43 -17.87 0.28
N TYR A 34 3.18 -17.49 0.05
CA TYR A 34 2.09 -17.71 1.01
C TYR A 34 1.74 -19.19 1.16
N ASN A 35 1.22 -19.61 2.32
CA ASN A 35 0.86 -21.03 2.53
C ASN A 35 -0.47 -21.40 1.88
N SER A 36 -1.30 -20.40 1.55
CA SER A 36 -2.58 -20.61 0.86
C SER A 36 -3.08 -19.33 0.19
N ARG A 37 -3.86 -19.49 -0.88
CA ARG A 37 -4.62 -18.39 -1.51
C ARG A 37 -5.44 -17.58 -0.51
N SER A 38 -6.14 -18.25 0.40
CA SER A 38 -6.97 -17.58 1.42
C SER A 38 -6.15 -16.73 2.39
N GLU A 39 -4.89 -17.09 2.64
CA GLU A 39 -3.98 -16.29 3.46
C GLU A 39 -3.57 -15.03 2.71
N PHE A 40 -3.16 -15.16 1.45
CA PHE A 40 -2.83 -14.05 0.58
C PHE A 40 -4.00 -13.05 0.44
N ILE A 41 -5.19 -13.54 0.12
CA ILE A 41 -6.39 -12.69 -0.01
C ILE A 41 -6.67 -11.93 1.30
N ARG A 42 -6.54 -12.59 2.46
CA ARG A 42 -6.72 -11.91 3.75
C ARG A 42 -5.63 -10.88 4.04
N ALA A 43 -4.38 -11.12 3.62
CA ALA A 43 -3.28 -10.18 3.80
C ALA A 43 -3.52 -8.92 2.96
N VAL A 44 -3.83 -9.07 1.67
CA VAL A 44 -4.14 -7.97 0.75
C VAL A 44 -5.35 -7.17 1.23
N LEU A 45 -6.44 -7.85 1.61
CA LEU A 45 -7.63 -7.17 2.14
C LEU A 45 -7.35 -6.43 3.44
N ARG A 46 -6.51 -6.99 4.33
CA ARG A 46 -6.13 -6.31 5.58
C ARG A 46 -5.31 -5.06 5.29
N ASP A 47 -4.34 -5.16 4.38
CA ASP A 47 -3.48 -4.04 4.00
C ASP A 47 -4.31 -2.87 3.45
N ALA A 48 -5.18 -3.15 2.47
CA ALA A 48 -6.07 -2.16 1.88
C ALA A 48 -7.00 -1.48 2.91
N VAL A 49 -7.41 -2.19 3.97
CA VAL A 49 -8.27 -1.63 5.03
C VAL A 49 -7.45 -0.89 6.10
N LYS A 50 -6.20 -1.30 6.36
CA LYS A 50 -5.35 -0.70 7.40
C LYS A 50 -4.56 0.51 6.91
N HIS A 51 -4.30 0.57 5.61
CA HIS A 51 -3.57 1.64 4.96
C HIS A 51 -4.40 2.22 3.81
N PRO A 52 -5.63 2.71 4.07
CA PRO A 52 -6.54 3.17 3.01
C PRO A 52 -6.05 4.45 2.33
N ASP A 53 -5.21 5.23 3.02
CA ASP A 53 -4.71 6.53 2.55
C ASP A 53 -3.49 6.41 1.64
N PHE A 54 -3.01 5.19 1.36
CA PHE A 54 -1.90 4.96 0.44
C PHE A 54 -2.39 4.12 -0.73
N ASP A 55 -2.66 4.78 -1.85
CA ASP A 55 -3.10 4.13 -3.08
C ASP A 55 -2.06 4.21 -4.21
N ARG A 56 -2.44 3.69 -5.38
CA ARG A 56 -1.56 3.69 -6.56
C ARG A 56 -1.25 5.10 -7.07
N ALA A 57 -2.14 6.08 -6.85
CA ALA A 57 -1.90 7.47 -7.20
C ALA A 57 -0.84 8.08 -6.28
N ASP A 58 -0.88 7.79 -4.98
CA ASP A 58 0.14 8.25 -4.03
C ASP A 58 1.52 7.69 -4.38
N LEU A 59 1.62 6.39 -4.67
CA LEU A 59 2.87 5.80 -5.13
C LEU A 59 3.40 6.48 -6.41
N LYS A 60 2.53 6.78 -7.38
CA LYS A 60 2.92 7.50 -8.60
C LYS A 60 3.38 8.91 -8.29
N ALA A 61 2.73 9.62 -7.37
CA ALA A 61 3.12 10.96 -6.95
C ALA A 61 4.51 10.96 -6.30
N MET A 62 4.79 9.99 -5.42
CA MET A 62 6.10 9.82 -4.80
C MET A 62 7.19 9.53 -5.84
N LEU A 63 6.93 8.62 -6.78
CA LEU A 63 7.88 8.28 -7.85
C LEU A 63 8.13 9.47 -8.80
N ALA A 64 7.11 10.26 -9.10
CA ALA A 64 7.25 11.49 -9.87
C ALA A 64 8.14 12.51 -9.13
N GLY A 65 7.91 12.68 -7.82
CA GLY A 65 8.74 13.54 -6.97
C GLY A 65 10.21 13.13 -6.95
N GLU A 66 10.51 11.84 -6.85
CA GLU A 66 11.89 11.32 -6.91
C GLU A 66 12.57 11.65 -8.26
N VAL A 67 11.83 11.53 -9.37
CA VAL A 67 12.34 11.92 -10.69
C VAL A 67 12.58 13.44 -10.77
N ASP A 68 11.65 14.24 -10.25
CA ASP A 68 11.79 15.70 -10.20
C ASP A 68 13.01 16.15 -9.39
N VAL A 69 13.29 15.49 -8.25
CA VAL A 69 14.50 15.73 -7.45
C VAL A 69 15.76 15.40 -8.26
N ARG A 70 15.78 14.24 -8.91
CA ARG A 70 16.94 13.78 -9.70
C ARG A 70 17.22 14.69 -10.90
N GLU A 71 16.18 15.20 -11.54
CA GLU A 71 16.28 16.08 -12.70
C GLU A 71 16.40 17.57 -12.31
N GLY A 72 16.52 17.88 -11.01
CA GLY A 72 16.71 19.25 -10.52
C GLY A 72 15.51 20.17 -10.78
N ARG A 73 14.30 19.60 -10.90
CA ARG A 73 13.05 20.34 -11.09
C ARG A 73 12.41 20.79 -9.77
N THR A 74 12.99 20.42 -8.64
CA THR A 74 12.55 20.84 -7.31
C THR A 74 13.23 22.13 -6.87
N ARG A 75 12.56 22.92 -6.03
CA ARG A 75 13.09 24.15 -5.42
C ARG A 75 13.50 23.87 -3.98
N SER A 76 14.56 24.52 -3.49
CA SER A 76 14.92 24.44 -2.07
C SER A 76 13.87 25.14 -1.21
N SER A 77 13.70 24.66 0.02
CA SER A 77 12.84 25.34 1.01
C SER A 77 13.29 26.78 1.24
N ASP A 78 14.60 27.02 1.30
CA ASP A 78 15.15 28.37 1.52
C ASP A 78 14.86 29.29 0.33
N ASP A 79 14.95 28.78 -0.91
CA ASP A 79 14.64 29.55 -2.12
C ASP A 79 13.17 29.97 -2.13
N VAL A 80 12.27 29.04 -1.79
CA VAL A 80 10.82 29.30 -1.73
C VAL A 80 10.50 30.28 -0.61
N LYS A 81 11.10 30.14 0.57
CA LYS A 81 10.88 31.05 1.70
C LYS A 81 11.34 32.47 1.39
N ALA A 82 12.49 32.62 0.74
CA ALA A 82 12.99 33.93 0.32
C ALA A 82 12.12 34.57 -0.77
N GLU A 83 11.59 33.79 -1.71
CA GLU A 83 10.73 34.28 -2.79
C GLU A 83 9.36 34.76 -2.29
N TYR A 84 8.77 34.03 -1.33
CA TYR A 84 7.43 34.32 -0.82
C TYR A 84 7.42 35.09 0.52
N ASP A 85 8.58 35.54 0.99
CA ASP A 85 8.75 36.23 2.28
C ASP A 85 8.16 35.43 3.46
N LEU A 86 8.36 34.09 3.39
CA LEU A 86 7.93 33.12 4.41
C LEU A 86 9.09 32.78 5.38
N GLY A 87 10.16 33.58 5.38
CA GLY A 87 11.25 33.49 6.34
C GLY A 87 10.84 34.12 7.66
N ASP A 88 10.89 33.33 8.73
CA ASP A 88 10.46 33.64 10.11
C ASP A 88 10.58 35.11 10.56
N GLU A 89 9.49 35.62 11.15
CA GLU A 89 9.54 36.40 12.40
C GLU A 89 9.91 35.50 13.58
#